data_AF-A0A6G0WMQ0-F1
#
_entry.id   AF-A0A6G0WMQ0-F1
#
_cell.length_a   1.000
_cell.length_b   1.000
_cell.length_c   1.000
_cell.angle_alpha   90.00
_cell.angle_beta   90.00
_cell.angle_gamma   90.00
#
_symmetry.space_group_name_H-M   'P 1'
#
loop_
_entity.id
_entity.type
_entity.pdbx_description
1 polymer ?
#
loop_
_entity_poly.entity_id
_entity_poly.type
_entity_poly.pdbx_seq_one_letter_code
_entity_poly.pdbx_strand_id
1 'polypeptide(L)'
;MTDARIISIAEAAVDELDKMCHESKSLWRAERCGVPEATIWSKPGSKVRIFQAEAILAAPPSIVFDVLHVNVANVAQTREWNTSVNECSLVKKLAPNVEVMLTQTFAMYGGLVSARDFVNVRMSKELPDGGYIVGTTGIEYEGIPIKAGVTRGMNGVMGFLILPHDQGTRLIWIINTDVKGWILRSLIDAAIPAEMESYILALRKHVATLQA
;
A
#
# COMPACT_ATOMS: atom_id res chain seq x y z
N MET A 1 22.65 -7.19 -0.07
CA MET A 1 21.73 -8.12 -0.78
C MET A 1 21.87 -7.92 -2.29
N THR A 2 21.95 -8.98 -3.09
CA THR A 2 22.12 -8.89 -4.56
C THR A 2 20.81 -8.58 -5.28
N ASP A 3 20.85 -7.90 -6.43
CA ASP A 3 19.67 -7.57 -7.24
C ASP A 3 18.77 -8.77 -7.57
N ALA A 4 19.37 -9.90 -7.98
CA ALA A 4 18.63 -11.14 -8.26
C ALA A 4 17.82 -11.64 -7.06
N ARG A 5 18.35 -11.47 -5.84
CA ARG A 5 17.66 -11.83 -4.60
C ARG A 5 16.51 -10.87 -4.32
N ILE A 6 16.68 -9.57 -4.59
CA ILE A 6 15.63 -8.56 -4.41
C ILE A 6 14.47 -8.82 -5.38
N ILE A 7 14.76 -9.17 -6.63
CA ILE A 7 13.76 -9.54 -7.63
C ILE A 7 12.96 -10.76 -7.17
N SER A 8 13.64 -11.82 -6.71
CA SER A 8 12.97 -13.02 -6.18
C SER A 8 12.07 -12.73 -4.97
N ILE A 9 12.44 -11.77 -4.11
CA ILE A 9 11.59 -11.32 -3.00
C ILE A 9 10.34 -10.60 -3.53
N ALA A 10 10.48 -9.77 -4.56
CA ALA A 10 9.37 -9.04 -5.16
C ALA A 10 8.36 -10.00 -5.84
N GLU A 11 8.86 -11.02 -6.54
CA GLU A 11 8.05 -12.08 -7.14
C GLU A 11 7.23 -12.82 -6.09
N ALA A 12 7.90 -13.27 -5.02
CA ALA A 12 7.23 -13.94 -3.90
C ALA A 12 6.18 -13.05 -3.23
N ALA A 13 6.45 -11.75 -3.11
CA ALA A 13 5.51 -10.79 -2.53
C ALA A 13 4.24 -10.63 -3.39
N VAL A 14 4.35 -10.64 -4.72
CA VAL A 14 3.18 -10.63 -5.60
C VAL A 14 2.35 -11.90 -5.43
N ASP A 15 3.01 -13.07 -5.40
CA ASP A 15 2.31 -14.35 -5.28
C ASP A 15 1.64 -14.53 -3.90
N GLU A 16 2.25 -14.01 -2.83
CA GLU A 16 1.66 -13.98 -1.49
C GLU A 16 0.51 -12.97 -1.38
N LEU A 17 0.66 -11.78 -1.99
CA LEU A 17 -0.42 -10.79 -2.05
C LEU A 17 -1.65 -11.34 -2.75
N ASP A 18 -1.45 -11.98 -3.91
CA ASP A 18 -2.53 -12.57 -4.71
C ASP A 18 -3.32 -13.60 -3.90
N LYS A 19 -2.61 -14.49 -3.18
CA LYS A 19 -3.23 -15.47 -2.27
C LYS A 19 -4.07 -14.76 -1.20
N MET A 20 -3.52 -13.75 -0.53
CA MET A 20 -4.24 -13.04 0.53
C MET A 20 -5.49 -12.32 0.01
N CYS A 21 -5.43 -11.72 -1.19
CA CYS A 21 -6.59 -11.05 -1.81
C CYS A 21 -7.74 -12.02 -2.11
N HIS A 22 -7.43 -13.28 -2.43
CA HIS A 22 -8.40 -14.33 -2.76
C HIS A 22 -8.76 -15.25 -1.58
N GLU A 23 -8.25 -14.97 -0.38
CA GLU A 23 -8.62 -15.74 0.81
C GLU A 23 -10.11 -15.60 1.15
N SER A 24 -10.68 -16.69 1.65
CA SER A 24 -12.04 -16.67 2.19
C SER A 24 -12.18 -15.63 3.30
N LYS A 25 -13.22 -14.78 3.22
CA LYS A 25 -13.53 -13.80 4.27
C LYS A 25 -13.86 -14.44 5.62
N SER A 26 -14.12 -15.74 5.69
CA SER A 26 -14.24 -16.46 6.97
C SER A 26 -12.95 -16.48 7.80
N LEU A 27 -11.79 -16.24 7.17
CA LEU A 27 -10.49 -16.11 7.84
C LEU A 27 -10.24 -14.69 8.37
N TRP A 28 -11.13 -13.75 8.05
CA TRP A 28 -11.00 -12.34 8.35
C TRP A 28 -12.14 -11.89 9.26
N ARG A 29 -11.84 -10.93 10.13
CA ARG A 29 -12.83 -10.24 10.95
C ARG A 29 -13.23 -8.96 10.25
N ALA A 30 -14.53 -8.72 10.10
CA ALA A 30 -15.02 -7.43 9.62
C ALA A 30 -14.67 -6.31 10.61
N GLU A 31 -14.14 -5.21 10.10
CA GLU A 31 -13.94 -3.97 10.83
C GLU A 31 -15.06 -2.99 10.46
N ARG A 32 -15.30 -2.00 11.32
CA ARG A 32 -16.25 -0.92 10.99
C ARG A 32 -15.69 -0.13 9.81
N CYS A 33 -16.53 0.11 8.80
CA CYS A 33 -16.22 0.99 7.68
C CYS A 33 -17.35 2.02 7.51
N GLY A 34 -17.02 3.31 7.55
CA GLY A 34 -17.94 4.42 7.34
C GLY A 34 -18.12 4.85 5.88
N VAL A 35 -17.36 4.25 4.96
CA VAL A 35 -17.33 4.65 3.54
C VAL A 35 -18.31 3.78 2.74
N PRO A 36 -19.28 4.38 2.01
CA PRO A 36 -20.20 3.63 1.16
C PRO A 36 -19.47 2.81 0.10
N GLU A 37 -19.98 1.60 -0.20
CA GLU A 37 -19.39 0.68 -1.18
C GLU A 37 -17.90 0.41 -0.95
N ALA A 38 -17.50 0.43 0.33
CA ALA A 38 -16.21 -0.01 0.80
C ALA A 38 -16.38 -0.90 2.02
N THR A 39 -15.43 -1.79 2.21
CA THR A 39 -15.39 -2.75 3.30
C THR A 39 -13.98 -2.87 3.81
N ILE A 40 -13.83 -3.09 5.11
CA ILE A 40 -12.54 -3.28 5.76
C ILE A 40 -12.61 -4.55 6.59
N TRP A 41 -11.58 -5.38 6.49
CA TRP A 41 -11.40 -6.56 7.29
C TRP A 41 -10.00 -6.60 7.89
N SER A 42 -9.83 -7.36 8.96
CA SER A 42 -8.52 -7.61 9.54
C SER A 42 -8.35 -9.06 9.96
N LYS A 43 -7.11 -9.52 10.04
CA LYS A 43 -6.76 -10.83 10.63
C LYS A 43 -5.43 -10.73 11.38
N PRO A 44 -5.17 -11.62 12.36
CA PRO A 44 -3.85 -11.75 12.95
C PRO A 44 -2.81 -12.06 11.87
N GLY A 45 -1.70 -11.30 11.84
CA GLY A 45 -0.51 -11.65 11.06
C GLY A 45 0.60 -12.18 11.98
N SER A 46 1.75 -12.51 11.40
CA SER A 46 2.88 -13.09 12.14
C SER A 46 3.50 -12.13 13.17
N LYS A 47 3.59 -10.84 12.82
CA LYS A 47 4.16 -9.78 13.69
C LYS A 47 3.16 -8.69 14.04
N VAL A 48 2.31 -8.35 13.08
CA VAL A 48 1.35 -7.24 13.15
C VAL A 48 0.01 -7.71 12.60
N ARG A 49 -1.06 -6.97 12.91
CA ARG A 49 -2.37 -7.23 12.32
C ARG A 49 -2.34 -6.86 10.83
N ILE A 50 -2.94 -7.70 10.00
CA ILE A 50 -3.08 -7.45 8.56
C ILE A 50 -4.48 -6.90 8.34
N PHE A 51 -4.57 -5.86 7.51
CA PHE A 51 -5.83 -5.25 7.12
C PHE A 51 -6.03 -5.38 5.63
N GLN A 52 -7.28 -5.58 5.22
CA GLN A 52 -7.68 -5.55 3.84
C GLN A 52 -8.85 -4.58 3.70
N ALA A 53 -8.73 -3.62 2.78
CA ALA A 53 -9.86 -2.85 2.29
C ALA A 53 -10.29 -3.36 0.92
N GLU A 54 -11.57 -3.24 0.61
CA GLU A 54 -12.11 -3.41 -0.74
C GLU A 54 -13.07 -2.26 -1.04
N ALA A 55 -12.94 -1.68 -2.23
CA ALA A 55 -13.75 -0.53 -2.64
C ALA A 55 -13.95 -0.49 -4.16
N ILE A 56 -15.10 0.04 -4.58
CA ILE A 56 -15.36 0.37 -5.98
C ILE A 56 -14.90 1.79 -6.31
N LEU A 57 -14.23 1.98 -7.44
CA LEU A 57 -13.77 3.25 -7.96
C LEU A 57 -14.37 3.47 -9.34
N ALA A 58 -14.98 4.64 -9.55
CA ALA A 58 -15.54 5.05 -10.83
C ALA A 58 -14.44 5.52 -11.79
N ALA A 59 -13.50 4.63 -12.13
CA ALA A 59 -12.41 4.86 -13.06
C ALA A 59 -11.95 3.52 -13.69
N PRO A 60 -11.42 3.51 -14.92
CA PRO A 60 -10.79 2.33 -15.52
C PRO A 60 -9.60 1.80 -14.70
N PRO A 61 -9.33 0.49 -14.71
CA PRO A 61 -8.21 -0.11 -14.00
C PRO A 61 -6.85 0.52 -14.33
N SER A 62 -6.63 0.94 -15.58
CA SER A 62 -5.40 1.60 -16.02
C SER A 62 -5.18 2.95 -15.33
N ILE A 63 -6.22 3.78 -15.17
CA ILE A 63 -6.11 5.06 -14.44
C ILE A 63 -5.78 4.81 -12.98
N VAL A 64 -6.44 3.82 -12.35
CA VAL A 64 -6.17 3.48 -10.95
C VAL A 64 -4.75 2.95 -10.78
N PHE A 65 -4.27 2.12 -11.71
CA PHE A 65 -2.90 1.61 -11.72
C PHE A 65 -1.88 2.74 -11.87
N ASP A 66 -2.11 3.69 -12.78
CA ASP A 66 -1.22 4.83 -12.98
C ASP A 66 -1.09 5.67 -11.71
N VAL A 67 -2.20 5.96 -11.03
CA VAL A 67 -2.21 6.70 -9.76
C VAL A 67 -1.48 5.94 -8.65
N LEU A 68 -1.72 4.63 -8.51
CA LEU A 68 -1.21 3.84 -7.38
C LEU A 68 0.21 3.26 -7.59
N HIS A 69 0.70 3.21 -8.82
CA HIS A 69 1.98 2.59 -9.14
C HIS A 69 2.93 3.51 -9.92
N VAL A 70 2.47 4.07 -11.05
CA VAL A 70 3.33 4.82 -11.97
C VAL A 70 3.66 6.21 -11.42
N ASN A 71 2.64 6.92 -10.93
CA ASN A 71 2.75 8.32 -10.55
C ASN A 71 3.15 8.54 -9.09
N VAL A 72 3.31 7.49 -8.29
CA VAL A 72 3.61 7.64 -6.86
C VAL A 72 4.97 8.29 -6.58
N ALA A 73 5.91 8.26 -7.55
CA ALA A 73 7.18 8.96 -7.43
C ALA A 73 7.07 10.46 -7.76
N ASN A 74 5.95 10.89 -8.37
CA ASN A 74 5.64 12.29 -8.56
C ASN A 74 5.07 12.84 -7.25
N VAL A 75 5.96 13.41 -6.44
CA VAL A 75 5.63 13.93 -5.10
C VAL A 75 4.56 15.02 -5.16
N ALA A 76 4.62 15.89 -6.18
CA ALA A 76 3.64 16.97 -6.34
C ALA A 76 2.23 16.38 -6.49
N GLN A 77 2.06 15.45 -7.43
CA GLN A 77 0.78 14.78 -7.68
C GLN A 77 0.34 13.89 -6.51
N THR A 78 1.26 13.14 -5.89
CA THR A 78 0.92 12.25 -4.77
C THR A 78 0.41 13.05 -3.58
N ARG A 79 1.03 14.19 -3.25
CA ARG A 79 0.62 15.04 -2.11
C ARG A 79 -0.71 15.76 -2.33
N GLU A 80 -1.17 15.91 -3.57
CA GLU A 80 -2.46 16.56 -3.86
C GLU A 80 -3.64 15.77 -3.31
N TRP A 81 -3.50 14.45 -3.17
CA TRP A 81 -4.60 13.57 -2.73
C TRP A 81 -4.23 12.65 -1.57
N ASN A 82 -2.97 12.21 -1.44
CA ASN A 82 -2.54 11.32 -0.38
C ASN A 82 -1.92 12.11 0.78
N THR A 83 -2.67 12.27 1.86
CA THR A 83 -2.25 13.05 3.04
C THR A 83 -1.31 12.30 3.98
N SER A 84 -1.07 11.00 3.74
CA SER A 84 -0.42 10.11 4.70
C SER A 84 1.02 9.81 4.32
N VAL A 85 1.34 9.97 3.03
CA VAL A 85 2.67 9.85 2.47
C VAL A 85 3.26 11.24 2.27
N ASN A 86 4.40 11.50 2.90
CA ASN A 86 5.17 12.70 2.67
C ASN A 86 5.90 12.62 1.33
N GLU A 87 6.55 11.50 1.05
CA GLU A 87 7.33 11.32 -0.17
C GLU A 87 7.46 9.85 -0.52
N CYS A 88 7.41 9.54 -1.81
CA CYS A 88 7.81 8.26 -2.36
C CYS A 88 8.87 8.53 -3.43
N SER A 89 10.03 7.91 -3.33
CA SER A 89 11.15 8.14 -4.25
C SER A 89 11.67 6.82 -4.79
N LEU A 90 11.94 6.76 -6.10
CA LEU A 90 12.62 5.63 -6.71
C LEU A 90 14.07 5.57 -6.22
N VAL A 91 14.44 4.47 -5.55
CA VAL A 91 15.81 4.20 -5.12
C VAL A 91 16.58 3.47 -6.22
N LYS A 92 15.96 2.43 -6.79
CA LYS A 92 16.59 1.62 -7.84
C LYS A 92 15.55 0.92 -8.70
N LYS A 93 15.68 1.04 -10.03
CA LYS A 93 14.95 0.21 -10.99
C LYS A 93 15.72 -1.10 -11.21
N LEU A 94 15.11 -2.24 -10.90
CA LEU A 94 15.74 -3.56 -11.02
C LEU A 94 15.33 -4.29 -12.30
N ALA A 95 14.10 -4.06 -12.75
CA ALA A 95 13.52 -4.56 -13.99
C ALA A 95 12.40 -3.61 -14.46
N PRO A 96 11.84 -3.75 -15.68
CA PRO A 96 10.74 -2.91 -16.15
C PRO A 96 9.55 -2.83 -15.18
N ASN A 97 9.29 -3.89 -14.43
CA ASN A 97 8.20 -4.00 -13.46
C ASN A 97 8.66 -4.22 -12.01
N VAL A 98 9.95 -4.10 -11.69
CA VAL A 98 10.48 -4.30 -10.33
C VAL A 98 11.31 -3.09 -9.89
N GLU A 99 10.96 -2.54 -8.73
CA GLU A 99 11.54 -1.30 -8.20
C GLU A 99 11.79 -1.37 -6.71
N VAL A 100 12.88 -0.74 -6.27
CA VAL A 100 13.12 -0.39 -4.87
C VAL A 100 12.69 1.05 -4.66
N MET A 101 11.83 1.27 -3.68
CA MET A 101 11.25 2.57 -3.34
C MET A 101 11.59 2.93 -1.89
N LEU A 102 11.81 4.22 -1.65
CA LEU A 102 11.82 4.82 -0.32
C LEU A 102 10.51 5.55 -0.11
N THR A 103 9.74 5.17 0.90
CA THR A 103 8.51 5.87 1.31
C THR A 103 8.75 6.54 2.64
N GLN A 104 8.47 7.83 2.73
CA GLN A 104 8.50 8.61 3.96
C GLN A 104 7.08 9.04 4.32
N THR A 105 6.67 8.85 5.57
CA THR A 105 5.35 9.28 6.06
C THR A 105 5.46 10.59 6.82
N PHE A 106 4.36 11.32 6.91
CA PHE A 106 4.24 12.36 7.92
C PHE A 106 4.19 11.76 9.33
N ALA A 107 4.39 12.61 10.34
CA ALA A 107 4.01 12.24 11.69
C ALA A 107 2.48 12.13 11.77
N MET A 108 1.98 11.08 12.41
CA MET A 108 0.55 10.78 12.53
C MET A 108 0.03 11.16 13.92
N TYR A 109 -1.30 11.36 14.02
CA TYR A 109 -2.03 11.65 15.26
C TYR A 109 -1.49 12.86 16.04
N GLY A 110 -1.26 13.98 15.35
CA GLY A 110 -0.78 15.21 15.99
C GLY A 110 0.62 15.10 16.58
N GLY A 111 1.45 14.18 16.07
CA GLY A 111 2.85 14.00 16.50
C GLY A 111 3.07 12.84 17.48
N LEU A 112 2.01 12.17 17.94
CA LEU A 112 2.13 10.99 18.81
C LEU A 112 2.90 9.84 18.13
N VAL A 113 2.78 9.74 16.81
CA VAL A 113 3.54 8.81 15.98
C VAL A 113 4.45 9.64 15.09
N SER A 114 5.75 9.68 15.41
CA SER A 114 6.78 10.34 14.59
C SER A 114 6.80 9.91 13.12
N ALA A 115 7.53 10.62 12.27
CA ALA A 115 7.71 10.22 10.87
C ALA A 115 8.42 8.85 10.76
N ARG A 116 7.98 8.03 9.80
CA ARG A 116 8.63 6.77 9.44
C ARG A 116 9.23 6.87 8.05
N ASP A 117 10.27 6.08 7.82
CA ASP A 117 10.64 5.69 6.47
C ASP A 117 10.54 4.17 6.28
N PHE A 118 10.30 3.76 5.03
CA PHE A 118 10.20 2.36 4.63
C PHE A 118 10.99 2.19 3.34
N VAL A 119 11.88 1.20 3.30
CA VAL A 119 12.52 0.77 2.06
C VAL A 119 11.80 -0.49 1.60
N ASN A 120 11.12 -0.39 0.46
CA ASN A 120 10.30 -1.46 -0.07
C ASN A 120 10.82 -1.90 -1.43
N VAL A 121 10.73 -3.19 -1.72
CA VAL A 121 10.70 -3.66 -3.10
C VAL A 121 9.24 -3.84 -3.51
N ARG A 122 8.91 -3.45 -4.74
CA ARG A 122 7.61 -3.68 -5.35
C ARG A 122 7.74 -4.29 -6.73
N MET A 123 6.77 -5.12 -7.10
CA MET A 123 6.61 -5.67 -8.43
C MET A 123 5.18 -5.50 -8.90
N SER A 124 5.02 -5.13 -10.16
CA SER A 124 3.71 -5.07 -10.84
C SER A 124 3.57 -6.16 -11.90
N LYS A 125 2.34 -6.63 -12.10
CA LYS A 125 1.95 -7.50 -13.22
C LYS A 125 0.59 -7.03 -13.75
N GLU A 126 0.45 -7.01 -15.08
CA GLU A 126 -0.85 -6.91 -15.74
C GLU A 126 -1.51 -8.30 -15.77
N LEU A 127 -2.82 -8.34 -15.60
CA LEU A 127 -3.62 -9.55 -15.53
C LEU A 127 -4.36 -9.80 -16.86
N PRO A 128 -4.69 -11.06 -17.20
CA PRO A 128 -5.33 -11.38 -18.48
C PRO A 128 -6.69 -10.71 -18.73
N ASP A 129 -7.36 -10.26 -17.67
CA ASP A 129 -8.66 -9.59 -17.72
C ASP A 129 -8.54 -8.06 -17.84
N GLY A 130 -7.33 -7.51 -17.97
CA GLY A 130 -7.06 -6.07 -17.99
C GLY A 130 -6.95 -5.45 -16.60
N GLY A 131 -6.89 -6.28 -15.54
CA GLY A 131 -6.53 -5.85 -14.19
C GLY A 131 -5.02 -5.74 -13.97
N TYR A 132 -4.63 -5.36 -12.76
CA TYR A 132 -3.24 -5.24 -12.33
C TYR A 132 -3.07 -5.73 -10.89
N ILE A 133 -1.90 -6.29 -10.59
CA ILE A 133 -1.48 -6.57 -9.21
C ILE A 133 -0.15 -5.87 -8.93
N VAL A 134 -0.03 -5.26 -7.75
CA VAL A 134 1.16 -4.58 -7.27
C VAL A 134 1.54 -5.14 -5.90
N GLY A 135 2.46 -6.10 -5.88
CA GLY A 135 3.01 -6.70 -4.67
C GLY A 135 4.14 -5.85 -4.11
N THR A 136 4.12 -5.60 -2.80
CA THR A 136 5.13 -4.79 -2.11
C THR A 136 5.54 -5.46 -0.80
N THR A 137 6.82 -5.42 -0.45
CA THR A 137 7.31 -5.84 0.86
C THR A 137 8.53 -5.01 1.27
N GLY A 138 8.72 -4.85 2.58
CA GLY A 138 9.90 -4.20 3.13
C GLY A 138 11.16 -5.05 2.93
N ILE A 139 12.30 -4.39 2.72
CA ILE A 139 13.62 -5.04 2.63
C ILE A 139 14.64 -4.29 3.48
N GLU A 140 15.63 -5.03 3.99
CA GLU A 140 16.85 -4.43 4.51
C GLU A 140 17.75 -4.04 3.32
N TYR A 141 18.14 -2.77 3.26
CA TYR A 141 18.88 -2.22 2.13
C TYR A 141 19.97 -1.26 2.61
N GLU A 142 21.22 -1.72 2.54
CA GLU A 142 22.40 -0.99 3.02
C GLU A 142 22.62 0.36 2.33
N GLY A 143 22.13 0.50 1.08
CA GLY A 143 22.27 1.74 0.31
C GLY A 143 21.45 2.93 0.83
N ILE A 144 20.58 2.73 1.81
CA ILE A 144 19.74 3.81 2.38
C ILE A 144 19.86 3.82 3.91
N PRO A 145 20.73 4.67 4.48
CA PRO A 145 20.90 4.79 5.92
C PRO A 145 19.64 5.38 6.57
N ILE A 146 19.45 5.09 7.86
CA ILE A 146 18.36 5.65 8.66
C ILE A 146 18.70 7.12 8.98
N LYS A 147 17.79 8.03 8.65
CA LYS A 147 17.93 9.47 8.97
C LYS A 147 17.74 9.69 10.48
N ALA A 148 18.50 10.60 11.06
CA ALA A 148 18.34 10.97 12.47
C ALA A 148 16.91 11.45 12.75
N GLY A 149 16.32 10.98 13.85
CA GLY A 149 14.94 11.32 14.24
C GLY A 149 13.83 10.59 13.47
N VAL A 150 14.18 9.75 12.49
CA VAL A 150 13.22 8.92 11.73
C VAL A 150 13.33 7.47 12.20
N THR A 151 12.19 6.82 12.43
CA THR A 151 12.15 5.38 12.73
C THR A 151 11.95 4.61 11.43
N ARG A 152 12.87 3.67 11.12
CA ARG A 152 12.70 2.74 9.99
C ARG A 152 11.62 1.72 10.32
N GLY A 153 10.50 1.79 9.61
CA GLY A 153 9.47 0.78 9.63
C GLY A 153 9.85 -0.42 8.76
N MET A 154 9.09 -1.51 8.88
CA MET A 154 9.21 -2.69 8.04
C MET A 154 7.83 -3.16 7.61
N ASN A 155 7.58 -3.18 6.31
CA ASN A 155 6.35 -3.76 5.77
C ASN A 155 6.51 -5.27 5.58
N GLY A 156 5.49 -6.03 5.94
CA GLY A 156 5.30 -7.37 5.37
C GLY A 156 4.74 -7.27 3.95
N VAL A 157 4.28 -8.39 3.40
CA VAL A 157 3.61 -8.38 2.10
C VAL A 157 2.32 -7.58 2.17
N MET A 158 2.20 -6.62 1.26
CA MET A 158 1.09 -5.68 1.14
C MET A 158 0.98 -5.18 -0.30
N GLY A 159 -0.05 -4.40 -0.61
CA GLY A 159 -0.18 -3.80 -1.94
C GLY A 159 -1.61 -3.84 -2.47
N PHE A 160 -1.73 -3.81 -3.79
CA PHE A 160 -3.01 -3.60 -4.48
C PHE A 160 -3.30 -4.72 -5.48
N LEU A 161 -4.56 -5.16 -5.52
CA LEU A 161 -5.15 -5.90 -6.63
C LEU A 161 -6.25 -5.02 -7.22
N ILE A 162 -6.11 -4.70 -8.51
CA ILE A 162 -6.90 -3.74 -9.26
C ILE A 162 -7.62 -4.51 -10.35
N LEU A 163 -8.93 -4.71 -10.21
CA LEU A 163 -9.70 -5.56 -11.11
C LEU A 163 -10.76 -4.75 -11.87
N PRO A 164 -11.10 -5.13 -13.11
CA PRO A 164 -12.25 -4.58 -13.80
C PRO A 164 -13.55 -4.78 -13.01
N HIS A 165 -14.46 -3.80 -13.10
CA HIS A 165 -15.79 -3.84 -12.51
C HIS A 165 -16.78 -3.11 -13.42
N ASP A 166 -18.07 -3.42 -13.33
CA ASP A 166 -19.12 -2.79 -14.18
C ASP A 166 -19.18 -1.26 -13.99
N GLN A 167 -18.91 -0.79 -12.77
CA GLN A 167 -18.83 0.61 -12.38
C GLN A 167 -17.41 1.20 -12.50
N GLY A 168 -16.45 0.48 -13.07
CA GLY A 168 -15.06 0.93 -13.26
C GLY A 168 -14.04 -0.08 -12.73
N THR A 169 -13.60 0.10 -11.48
CA THR A 169 -12.54 -0.71 -10.86
C THR A 169 -12.97 -1.23 -9.49
N ARG A 170 -12.74 -2.51 -9.25
CA ARG A 170 -12.75 -3.11 -7.91
C ARG A 170 -11.32 -3.14 -7.38
N LEU A 171 -11.05 -2.35 -6.36
CA LEU A 171 -9.76 -2.30 -5.69
C LEU A 171 -9.79 -3.17 -4.43
N ILE A 172 -8.82 -4.06 -4.29
CA ILE A 172 -8.48 -4.74 -3.03
C ILE A 172 -7.12 -4.22 -2.58
N TRP A 173 -7.04 -3.73 -1.35
CA TRP A 173 -5.83 -3.15 -0.78
C TRP A 173 -5.47 -3.83 0.53
N ILE A 174 -4.27 -4.40 0.60
CA ILE A 174 -3.73 -4.99 1.84
C ILE A 174 -2.71 -4.06 2.47
N ILE A 175 -2.80 -3.88 3.79
CA ILE A 175 -1.79 -3.24 4.64
C ILE A 175 -1.27 -4.25 5.65
N ASN A 176 0.06 -4.39 5.67
CA ASN A 176 0.80 -5.20 6.62
C ASN A 176 2.05 -4.41 7.03
N THR A 177 1.91 -3.50 7.98
CA THR A 177 2.97 -2.56 8.33
C THR A 177 3.39 -2.67 9.79
N ASP A 178 4.69 -2.85 10.02
CA ASP A 178 5.30 -2.70 11.33
C ASP A 178 6.01 -1.35 11.40
N VAL A 179 5.32 -0.35 11.96
CA VAL A 179 5.84 1.02 12.10
C VAL A 179 7.03 1.14 13.04
N LYS A 180 7.34 0.07 13.81
CA LYS A 180 8.39 0.01 14.84
C LYS A 180 8.29 1.12 15.90
N GLY A 181 9.23 1.08 16.84
CA GLY A 181 9.34 2.05 17.93
C GLY A 181 8.41 1.76 19.11
N TRP A 182 8.34 2.71 20.03
CA TRP A 182 7.62 2.60 21.30
C TRP A 182 6.17 3.10 21.19
N ILE A 183 5.38 2.45 20.35
CA ILE A 183 3.94 2.77 20.20
C ILE A 183 3.12 1.55 20.58
N LEU A 184 2.04 1.79 21.34
CA LEU A 184 1.09 0.75 21.67
C LEU A 184 0.44 0.20 20.40
N ARG A 185 0.55 -1.12 20.21
CA ARG A 185 0.02 -1.79 19.02
C ARG A 185 -1.49 -1.58 18.84
N SER A 186 -2.25 -1.56 19.93
CA SER A 186 -3.68 -1.29 19.90
C SER A 186 -4.04 0.06 19.28
N LEU A 187 -3.19 1.09 19.47
CA LEU A 187 -3.39 2.41 18.88
C LEU A 187 -3.20 2.37 17.36
N ILE A 188 -2.14 1.70 16.89
CA ILE A 188 -1.90 1.52 15.45
C ILE A 188 -3.05 0.73 14.81
N ASP A 189 -3.42 -0.38 15.45
CA ASP A 189 -4.48 -1.25 14.98
C ASP A 189 -5.83 -0.52 14.89
N ALA A 190 -6.16 0.33 15.87
CA ALA A 190 -7.41 1.09 15.88
C ALA A 190 -7.47 2.17 14.79
N ALA A 191 -6.32 2.61 14.30
CA ALA A 191 -6.26 3.78 13.44
C ALA A 191 -6.03 3.46 11.96
N ILE A 192 -5.56 2.26 11.62
CA ILE A 192 -5.46 1.79 10.24
C ILE A 192 -6.81 1.80 9.50
N PRO A 193 -7.96 1.39 10.07
CA PRO A 193 -9.24 1.47 9.37
C PRO A 193 -9.62 2.91 8.98
N ALA A 194 -9.42 3.88 9.89
CA ALA A 194 -9.72 5.28 9.62
C ALA A 194 -8.82 5.88 8.53
N GLU A 195 -7.56 5.44 8.51
CA GLU A 195 -6.61 5.76 7.44
C GLU A 195 -7.06 5.18 6.10
N MET A 196 -7.47 3.91 6.08
CA MET A 196 -7.99 3.25 4.88
C MET A 196 -9.23 3.96 4.31
N GLU A 197 -10.17 4.34 5.17
CA GLU A 197 -11.36 5.11 4.79
C GLU A 197 -10.98 6.45 4.14
N SER A 198 -10.10 7.20 4.79
CA SER A 198 -9.65 8.51 4.31
C SER A 198 -8.96 8.39 2.96
N TYR A 199 -8.10 7.38 2.81
CA TYR A 199 -7.40 7.09 1.56
C TYR A 199 -8.35 6.73 0.41
N ILE A 200 -9.35 5.87 0.66
CA ILE A 200 -10.35 5.48 -0.35
C ILE A 200 -11.15 6.69 -0.82
N LEU A 201 -11.61 7.54 0.10
CA LEU A 201 -12.35 8.76 -0.23
C LEU A 201 -11.49 9.72 -1.07
N ALA A 202 -10.24 9.92 -0.67
CA ALA A 202 -9.32 10.79 -1.40
C ALA A 202 -8.98 10.24 -2.79
N LEU A 203 -8.72 8.94 -2.90
CA LEU A 203 -8.45 8.26 -4.17
C LEU A 203 -9.64 8.38 -5.12
N ARG A 204 -10.88 8.12 -4.65
CA ARG A 204 -12.11 8.29 -5.43
C ARG A 204 -12.25 9.71 -5.99
N LYS A 205 -12.00 10.72 -5.14
CA LYS A 205 -12.03 12.11 -5.58
C LYS A 205 -10.97 12.38 -6.64
N HIS A 206 -9.74 11.91 -6.45
CA HIS A 206 -8.65 12.15 -7.38
C HIS A 206 -8.89 11.49 -8.74
N VAL A 207 -9.25 10.19 -8.78
CA VAL A 207 -9.47 9.50 -10.07
C VAL A 207 -10.65 10.09 -10.84
N ALA A 208 -11.66 10.65 -10.16
CA ALA A 208 -12.74 11.38 -10.82
C ALA A 208 -12.23 12.66 -11.52
N THR A 209 -11.28 13.37 -10.93
CA THR A 209 -10.69 14.59 -11.55
C THR A 209 -9.84 14.30 -12.79
N LEU A 210 -9.31 13.08 -12.93
CA LEU A 210 -8.50 12.69 -14.09
C LEU A 210 -9.33 12.29 -15.32
N GLN A 211 -10.65 12.23 -15.16
CA GLN A 211 -11.61 11.81 -16.19
C GLN A 211 -12.54 12.96 -16.63
N ALA A 212 -12.32 14.16 -16.09
CA ALA A 212 -13.11 15.37 -16.35
C ALA A 212 -12.61 16.16 -17.56
#